data_AF-A0A7G5IHP6-F1
#
_entry.id   AF-A0A7G5IHP6-F1
#
_cell.length_a   1.000
_cell.length_b   1.000
_cell.length_c   1.000
_cell.angle_alpha   90.00
_cell.angle_beta   90.00
_cell.angle_gamma   90.00
#
_symmetry.space_group_name_H-M   'P 1'
#
loop_
_entity.id
_entity.type
_entity.pdbx_description
1 polymer ?
#
loop_
_entity_poly.entity_id
_entity_poly.type
_entity_poly.pdbx_seq_one_letter_code
_entity_poly.pdbx_strand_id
1 'polypeptide(L)'
;MTIDQPKSYSDAAKYNESVTSLNKLIFDKQLEYASLTDSAAKNYNNIIIVAGYAAFFALWSGVAGHMETQAKLWTVILMCVSLTSFIIWNVVLMIVQIEAVSLIGKAFKSVDNEEVFLKAWQSAQNERYKYSVLSQKWLWAPTFYVSLTTGLLAAVLLGYNALCEIVGVHGWPR
;
A
#
# COMPACT_ATOMS: atom_id res chain seq x y z
N MET A 1 14.09 20.75 -25.80
CA MET A 1 13.40 22.03 -26.08
C MET A 1 14.07 23.09 -25.23
N THR A 2 14.94 23.90 -25.84
CA THR A 2 15.61 25.03 -25.18
C THR A 2 14.73 26.26 -25.39
N ILE A 3 14.24 26.85 -24.30
CA ILE A 3 13.44 28.07 -24.35
C ILE A 3 14.41 29.25 -24.32
N ASP A 4 14.51 29.98 -25.44
CA ASP A 4 15.40 31.14 -25.56
C ASP A 4 14.97 32.29 -24.63
N GLN A 5 15.96 32.95 -24.02
CA GLN A 5 15.75 34.07 -23.12
C GLN A 5 15.26 35.31 -23.89
N PRO A 6 14.26 36.06 -23.37
CA PRO A 6 13.66 37.19 -24.09
C PRO A 6 14.63 38.38 -24.19
N LYS A 7 14.72 38.98 -25.39
CA LYS A 7 15.58 40.15 -25.69
C LYS A 7 14.89 41.51 -25.47
N SER A 8 13.60 41.53 -25.13
CA SER A 8 12.76 42.74 -24.99
C SER A 8 11.72 42.55 -23.88
N TYR A 9 11.31 43.65 -23.23
CA TYR A 9 10.32 43.64 -22.12
C TYR A 9 8.93 43.12 -22.56
N SER A 10 8.51 43.44 -23.80
CA SER A 10 7.28 42.88 -24.42
C SER A 10 7.38 41.36 -24.58
N ASP A 11 8.57 40.89 -24.95
CA ASP A 11 8.83 39.47 -25.15
C ASP A 11 9.01 38.74 -23.83
N ALA A 12 9.43 39.44 -22.77
CA ALA A 12 9.53 38.92 -21.42
C ALA A 12 8.15 38.62 -20.79
N ALA A 13 7.14 39.44 -21.08
CA ALA A 13 5.76 39.19 -20.63
C ALA A 13 5.17 37.94 -21.30
N LYS A 14 5.31 37.83 -22.63
CA LYS A 14 4.90 36.62 -23.38
C LYS A 14 5.69 35.38 -22.98
N TYR A 15 6.98 35.54 -22.68
CA TYR A 15 7.83 34.47 -22.17
C TYR A 15 7.33 33.98 -20.81
N ASN A 16 7.07 34.87 -19.85
CA ASN A 16 6.54 34.48 -18.54
C ASN A 16 5.19 33.80 -18.63
N GLU A 17 4.29 34.26 -19.51
CA GLU A 17 3.00 33.62 -19.74
C GLU A 17 3.16 32.21 -20.35
N SER A 18 4.10 32.05 -21.29
CA SER A 18 4.42 30.75 -21.88
C SER A 18 5.05 29.78 -20.86
N VAL A 19 5.96 30.25 -20.00
CA VAL A 19 6.59 29.43 -18.96
C VAL A 19 5.57 29.06 -17.88
N THR A 20 4.69 29.99 -17.49
CA THR A 20 3.63 29.74 -16.50
C THR A 20 2.62 28.71 -17.02
N SER A 21 2.19 28.84 -18.28
CA SER A 21 1.28 27.86 -18.89
C SER A 21 1.94 26.48 -19.08
N LEU A 22 3.22 26.43 -19.43
CA LEU A 22 3.97 25.19 -19.55
C LEU A 22 4.15 24.50 -18.18
N ASN A 23 4.51 25.26 -17.14
CA ASN A 23 4.64 24.74 -15.78
C ASN A 23 3.30 24.22 -15.25
N LYS A 24 2.21 24.94 -15.52
CA LYS A 24 0.86 24.48 -15.18
C LYS A 24 0.51 23.18 -15.90
N LEU A 25 0.79 23.09 -17.21
CA LEU A 25 0.56 21.87 -17.99
C LEU A 25 1.38 20.67 -17.46
N ILE A 26 2.67 20.89 -17.14
CA ILE A 26 3.54 19.85 -16.56
C ILE A 26 3.00 19.41 -15.20
N PHE A 27 2.62 20.36 -14.35
CA PHE A 27 2.06 20.07 -13.03
C PHE A 27 0.74 19.31 -13.12
N ASP A 28 -0.17 19.75 -13.98
CA ASP A 28 -1.46 19.09 -14.23
C ASP A 28 -1.24 17.66 -14.74
N LYS A 29 -0.29 17.46 -15.68
CA LYS A 29 0.07 16.13 -16.16
C LYS A 29 0.69 15.27 -15.06
N GLN A 30 1.58 15.82 -14.22
CA GLN A 30 2.14 15.08 -13.08
C GLN A 30 1.07 14.68 -12.06
N LEU A 31 0.10 15.57 -11.79
CA LEU A 31 -1.03 15.30 -10.92
C LEU A 31 -1.94 14.20 -11.51
N GLU A 32 -2.24 14.30 -12.81
CA GLU A 32 -2.99 13.29 -13.56
C GLU A 32 -2.29 11.94 -13.50
N TYR A 33 -1.01 11.85 -13.86
CA TYR A 33 -0.21 10.63 -13.75
C TYR A 33 -0.17 10.09 -12.32
N ALA A 34 0.09 10.92 -11.31
CA ALA A 34 0.14 10.49 -9.92
C ALA A 34 -1.21 9.92 -9.44
N SER A 35 -2.32 10.58 -9.77
CA SER A 35 -3.67 10.14 -9.40
C SER A 35 -4.09 8.84 -10.11
N LEU A 36 -3.76 8.70 -11.40
CA LEU A 36 -4.02 7.48 -12.16
C LEU A 36 -3.21 6.29 -11.63
N THR A 37 -1.94 6.51 -11.31
CA THR A 37 -1.05 5.45 -10.83
C THR A 37 -1.43 5.01 -9.40
N ASP A 38 -1.73 5.96 -8.52
CA ASP A 38 -2.12 5.69 -7.13
C ASP A 38 -3.49 4.98 -7.05
N SER A 39 -4.47 5.42 -7.85
CA SER A 39 -5.79 4.79 -7.90
C SER A 39 -5.73 3.37 -8.50
N ALA A 40 -5.02 3.18 -9.62
CA ALA A 40 -4.87 1.87 -10.25
C ALA A 40 -4.14 0.87 -9.34
N ALA A 41 -3.03 1.30 -8.71
CA ALA A 41 -2.25 0.45 -7.81
C ALA A 41 -3.05 0.02 -6.58
N LYS A 42 -3.79 0.96 -5.95
CA LYS A 42 -4.66 0.64 -4.80
C LYS A 42 -5.76 -0.32 -5.18
N ASN A 43 -6.42 -0.09 -6.32
CA ASN A 43 -7.54 -0.93 -6.74
C ASN A 43 -7.08 -2.34 -7.08
N TYR A 44 -5.95 -2.48 -7.79
CA TYR A 44 -5.34 -3.77 -8.11
C TYR A 44 -4.92 -4.54 -6.85
N ASN A 45 -4.29 -3.86 -5.89
CA ASN A 45 -3.90 -4.48 -4.61
C ASN A 45 -5.12 -4.97 -3.83
N ASN A 46 -6.19 -4.17 -3.74
CA ASN A 46 -7.43 -4.56 -3.06
C ASN A 46 -8.07 -5.79 -3.72
N ILE A 47 -8.11 -5.84 -5.05
CA ILE A 47 -8.64 -6.99 -5.80
C ILE A 47 -7.82 -8.25 -5.51
N ILE A 48 -6.49 -8.17 -5.57
CA ILE A 48 -5.61 -9.31 -5.26
C ILE A 48 -5.83 -9.79 -3.83
N ILE A 49 -5.92 -8.88 -2.87
CA ILE A 49 -6.13 -9.22 -1.45
C ILE A 49 -7.46 -9.97 -1.30
N VAL A 50 -8.56 -9.41 -1.84
CA VAL A 50 -9.89 -10.02 -1.75
C VAL A 50 -9.93 -11.37 -2.46
N ALA A 51 -9.39 -11.46 -3.68
CA ALA A 51 -9.34 -12.70 -4.45
C ALA A 51 -8.49 -13.77 -3.76
N GLY A 52 -7.33 -13.38 -3.21
CA GLY A 52 -6.45 -14.27 -2.46
C GLY A 52 -7.13 -14.84 -1.22
N TYR A 53 -7.79 -13.99 -0.42
CA TYR A 53 -8.56 -14.45 0.74
C TYR A 53 -9.73 -15.34 0.32
N ALA A 54 -10.48 -14.98 -0.71
CA ALA A 54 -11.60 -15.77 -1.19
C ALA A 54 -11.16 -17.16 -1.67
N ALA A 55 -10.09 -17.24 -2.48
CA ALA A 55 -9.53 -18.50 -2.95
C ALA A 55 -9.06 -19.38 -1.78
N PHE A 56 -8.40 -18.77 -0.80
CA PHE A 56 -7.89 -19.49 0.36
C PHE A 56 -9.02 -20.05 1.25
N PHE A 57 -10.07 -19.26 1.50
CA PHE A 57 -11.25 -19.75 2.24
C PHE A 57 -12.05 -20.81 1.45
N ALA A 58 -12.11 -20.70 0.13
CA ALA A 58 -12.75 -21.71 -0.71
C ALA A 58 -12.00 -23.05 -0.67
N LEU A 59 -10.66 -23.02 -0.71
CA LEU A 59 -9.84 -24.22 -0.55
C LEU A 59 -10.00 -24.84 0.84
N TRP A 60 -10.00 -24.00 1.88
CA TRP A 60 -10.24 -24.44 3.25
C TRP A 60 -11.60 -25.13 3.41
N SER A 61 -12.69 -24.53 2.93
CA SER A 61 -14.03 -25.10 3.10
C SER A 61 -14.21 -26.45 2.41
N GLY A 62 -13.54 -26.68 1.28
CA GLY A 62 -13.57 -27.96 0.57
C GLY A 62 -12.78 -29.07 1.29
N VAL A 63 -11.64 -28.75 1.88
CA VAL A 63 -10.70 -29.75 2.44
C VAL A 63 -10.89 -29.96 3.95
N ALA A 64 -11.35 -28.95 4.69
CA ALA A 64 -11.49 -29.01 6.14
C ALA A 64 -12.43 -30.13 6.63
N GLY A 65 -13.36 -30.63 5.82
CA GLY A 65 -14.19 -31.78 6.19
C GLY A 65 -13.41 -33.08 6.37
N HIS A 66 -12.38 -33.28 5.54
CA HIS A 66 -11.68 -34.56 5.38
C HIS A 66 -10.37 -34.65 6.18
N MET A 67 -9.88 -33.52 6.71
CA MET A 67 -8.65 -33.50 7.49
C MET A 67 -8.86 -34.04 8.91
N GLU A 68 -7.77 -34.46 9.54
CA GLU A 68 -7.73 -34.78 10.96
C GLU A 68 -7.88 -33.50 11.82
N THR A 69 -8.50 -33.63 13.00
CA THR A 69 -8.82 -32.51 13.90
C THR A 69 -7.58 -31.70 14.28
N GLN A 70 -6.45 -32.36 14.54
CA GLN A 70 -5.21 -31.68 14.91
C GLN A 70 -4.65 -30.85 13.74
N ALA A 71 -4.69 -31.37 12.51
CA ALA A 71 -4.26 -30.67 11.31
C ALA A 71 -5.11 -29.41 11.06
N LYS A 72 -6.42 -29.52 11.29
CA LYS A 72 -7.35 -28.39 11.20
C LYS A 72 -7.00 -27.30 12.19
N LEU A 73 -6.76 -27.65 13.46
CA LEU A 73 -6.42 -26.69 14.50
C LEU A 73 -5.13 -25.92 14.18
N TRP A 74 -4.07 -26.63 13.76
CA TRP A 74 -2.81 -25.99 13.36
C TRP A 74 -2.99 -25.07 12.16
N THR A 75 -3.72 -25.52 11.15
CA THR A 75 -4.01 -24.71 9.97
C THR A 75 -4.77 -23.45 10.36
N VAL A 76 -5.85 -23.55 11.13
CA VAL A 76 -6.65 -22.40 11.59
C VAL A 76 -5.81 -21.43 12.40
N ILE A 77 -4.94 -21.91 13.29
CA ILE A 77 -4.04 -21.04 14.06
C ILE A 77 -3.11 -20.26 13.12
N LEU A 78 -2.47 -20.93 12.17
CA LEU A 78 -1.59 -20.28 11.20
C LEU A 78 -2.34 -19.26 10.32
N MET A 79 -3.55 -19.60 9.89
CA MET A 79 -4.45 -18.70 9.16
C MET A 79 -4.79 -17.46 9.97
N CYS A 80 -5.22 -17.65 11.23
CA CYS A 80 -5.57 -16.56 12.14
C CYS A 80 -4.37 -15.64 12.38
N VAL A 81 -3.18 -16.19 12.66
CA VAL A 81 -1.98 -15.38 12.87
C VAL A 81 -1.62 -14.57 11.63
N SER A 82 -1.64 -15.21 10.45
CA SER A 82 -1.39 -14.52 9.17
C SER A 82 -2.37 -13.37 8.94
N LEU A 83 -3.67 -13.65 9.09
CA LEU A 83 -4.75 -12.69 8.89
C LEU A 83 -4.68 -11.53 9.89
N THR A 84 -4.53 -11.82 11.19
CA THR A 84 -4.45 -10.79 12.23
C THR A 84 -3.23 -9.90 12.02
N SER A 85 -2.06 -10.48 11.69
CA SER A 85 -0.85 -9.71 11.39
C SER A 85 -1.06 -8.78 10.21
N PHE A 86 -1.70 -9.27 9.14
CA PHE A 86 -2.03 -8.47 7.97
C PHE A 86 -3.03 -7.35 8.27
N ILE A 87 -4.08 -7.61 9.06
CA ILE A 87 -5.06 -6.59 9.46
C ILE A 87 -4.39 -5.49 10.29
N ILE A 88 -3.58 -5.86 11.28
CA ILE A 88 -2.84 -4.89 12.11
C ILE A 88 -1.98 -3.98 11.24
N TRP A 89 -1.29 -4.54 10.25
CA TRP A 89 -0.50 -3.76 9.30
C TRP A 89 -1.33 -2.74 8.51
N ASN A 90 -2.46 -3.17 7.97
CA ASN A 90 -3.34 -2.27 7.22
C ASN A 90 -3.90 -1.15 8.09
N VAL A 91 -4.24 -1.44 9.35
CA VAL A 91 -4.67 -0.42 10.32
C VAL A 91 -3.56 0.59 10.57
N VAL A 92 -2.31 0.14 10.75
CA VAL A 92 -1.15 1.05 10.92
C VAL A 92 -0.96 1.93 9.68
N LEU A 93 -1.07 1.38 8.47
CA LEU A 93 -0.97 2.16 7.23
C LEU A 93 -2.07 3.24 7.14
N MET A 94 -3.30 2.90 7.51
CA MET A 94 -4.40 3.87 7.53
C MET A 94 -4.15 5.00 8.53
N ILE A 95 -3.64 4.69 9.73
CA ILE A 95 -3.29 5.70 10.74
C ILE A 95 -2.21 6.66 10.20
N VAL A 96 -1.13 6.11 9.62
CA VAL A 96 -0.06 6.92 9.02
C VAL A 96 -0.59 7.81 7.88
N GLN A 97 -1.52 7.29 7.08
CA GLN A 97 -2.12 8.04 6.00
C GLN A 97 -3.05 9.17 6.49
N ILE A 98 -3.82 8.93 7.55
CA ILE A 98 -4.68 9.95 8.19
C ILE A 98 -3.81 11.09 8.75
N GLU A 99 -2.73 10.76 9.46
CA GLU A 99 -1.79 11.76 9.99
C GLU A 99 -1.14 12.58 8.87
N ALA A 100 -0.74 11.92 7.76
CA ALA A 100 -0.19 12.61 6.60
C ALA A 100 -1.18 13.62 5.97
N VAL A 101 -2.47 13.27 5.89
CA VAL A 101 -3.52 14.16 5.39
C VAL A 101 -3.77 15.31 6.37
N SER A 102 -3.73 15.05 7.68
CA SER A 102 -3.87 16.05 8.74
C SER A 102 -2.78 17.13 8.68
N LEU A 103 -1.51 16.73 8.46
CA LEU A 103 -0.38 17.64 8.31
C LEU A 103 -0.55 18.58 7.09
N ILE A 104 -1.01 18.03 5.97
CA ILE A 104 -1.32 18.82 4.77
C ILE A 104 -2.46 19.80 5.04
N GLY A 105 -3.52 19.34 5.73
CA GLY A 105 -4.65 20.19 6.12
C GLY A 105 -4.26 21.36 7.02
N LYS A 106 -3.24 21.19 7.87
CA LYS A 106 -2.67 22.29 8.68
C LYS A 106 -1.92 23.31 7.82
N ALA A 107 -1.15 22.86 6.82
CA ALA A 107 -0.44 23.74 5.90
C ALA A 107 -1.40 24.59 5.02
N PHE A 108 -2.56 24.05 4.66
CA PHE A 108 -3.60 24.82 3.94
C PHE A 108 -4.34 25.85 4.79
N LYS A 109 -4.23 25.81 6.12
CA LYS A 109 -4.83 26.83 6.99
C LYS A 109 -3.94 28.07 7.18
N SER A 110 -2.67 28.01 6.80
CA SER A 110 -1.68 29.09 6.95
C SER A 110 -1.50 29.93 5.67
N VAL A 111 -2.56 30.12 4.88
CA VAL A 111 -2.51 30.65 3.49
C VAL A 111 -2.30 32.17 3.40
N ASP A 112 -2.25 32.90 4.52
CA ASP A 112 -2.16 34.36 4.52
C ASP A 112 -0.85 34.91 3.90
N ASN A 113 0.18 34.08 3.68
CA ASN A 113 1.43 34.50 3.03
C ASN A 113 2.09 33.33 2.25
N GLU A 114 2.43 33.56 0.97
CA GLU A 114 3.00 32.55 0.05
C GLU A 114 4.32 31.94 0.57
N GLU A 115 5.21 32.75 1.13
CA GLU A 115 6.47 32.24 1.71
C GLU A 115 6.23 31.35 2.95
N VAL A 116 5.23 31.71 3.76
CA VAL A 116 4.86 30.94 4.95
C VAL A 116 4.22 29.62 4.54
N PHE A 117 3.38 29.63 3.51
CA PHE A 117 2.80 28.44 2.92
C PHE A 117 3.87 27.50 2.35
N LEU A 118 4.82 28.01 1.56
CA LEU A 118 5.89 27.19 0.97
C LEU A 118 6.78 26.53 2.04
N LYS A 119 7.12 27.27 3.12
CA LYS A 119 7.86 26.71 4.25
C LYS A 119 7.05 25.66 5.01
N ALA A 120 5.77 25.92 5.28
CA ALA A 120 4.87 24.97 5.95
C ALA A 120 4.63 23.71 5.09
N TRP A 121 4.59 23.87 3.77
CA TRP A 121 4.46 22.77 2.82
C TRP A 121 5.71 21.89 2.79
N GLN A 122 6.91 22.49 2.71
CA GLN A 122 8.17 21.75 2.76
C GLN A 122 8.37 21.03 4.09
N SER A 123 8.03 21.66 5.22
CA SER A 123 8.13 21.00 6.53
C SER A 123 7.15 19.83 6.65
N ALA A 124 5.90 20.00 6.23
CA ALA A 124 4.89 18.93 6.21
C ALA A 124 5.31 17.75 5.33
N GLN A 125 5.94 18.01 4.16
CA GLN A 125 6.45 16.95 3.28
C GLN A 125 7.64 16.21 3.89
N ASN A 126 8.58 16.91 4.52
CA ASN A 126 9.71 16.28 5.19
C ASN A 126 9.29 15.47 6.41
N GLU A 127 8.31 15.94 7.18
CA GLU A 127 7.74 15.19 8.29
C GLU A 127 6.99 13.95 7.80
N ARG A 128 6.15 14.10 6.78
CA ARG A 128 5.45 12.98 6.14
C ARG A 128 6.44 11.91 5.67
N TYR A 129 7.54 12.32 5.05
CA TYR A 129 8.59 11.39 4.64
C TYR A 129 9.17 10.69 5.87
N LYS A 130 9.63 11.41 6.90
CA LYS A 130 10.21 10.80 8.11
C LYS A 130 9.27 9.79 8.79
N TYR A 131 8.00 10.15 9.00
CA TYR A 131 7.01 9.27 9.62
C TYR A 131 6.69 8.07 8.75
N SER A 132 6.53 8.25 7.45
CA SER A 132 6.32 7.15 6.51
C SER A 132 7.52 6.22 6.49
N VAL A 133 8.76 6.71 6.30
CA VAL A 133 9.90 5.83 6.07
C VAL A 133 10.35 5.10 7.33
N LEU A 134 10.31 5.73 8.52
CA LEU A 134 10.73 5.06 9.77
C LEU A 134 9.73 3.99 10.19
N SER A 135 8.44 4.33 10.25
CA SER A 135 7.41 3.36 10.67
C SER A 135 7.30 2.23 9.66
N GLN A 136 7.34 2.56 8.36
CA GLN A 136 7.22 1.58 7.31
C GLN A 136 8.45 0.68 7.24
N LYS A 137 9.69 1.18 7.31
CA LYS A 137 10.86 0.28 7.25
C LYS A 137 10.96 -0.66 8.45
N TRP A 138 10.65 -0.17 9.65
CA TRP A 138 10.86 -0.94 10.87
C TRP A 138 9.76 -1.97 11.12
N LEU A 139 8.50 -1.63 10.86
CA LEU A 139 7.37 -2.53 11.09
C LEU A 139 7.03 -3.41 9.88
N TRP A 140 7.35 -2.96 8.65
CA TRP A 140 6.97 -3.71 7.44
C TRP A 140 7.67 -5.06 7.35
N ALA A 141 9.00 -5.10 7.54
CA ALA A 141 9.76 -6.34 7.40
C ALA A 141 9.27 -7.45 8.34
N PRO A 142 9.16 -7.27 9.67
CA PRO A 142 8.70 -8.32 10.56
C PRO A 142 7.26 -8.74 10.26
N THR A 143 6.34 -7.79 10.01
CA THR A 143 4.95 -8.12 9.70
C THR A 143 4.82 -8.86 8.37
N PHE A 144 5.60 -8.45 7.36
CA PHE A 144 5.65 -9.13 6.07
C PHE A 144 6.15 -10.56 6.22
N TYR A 145 7.28 -10.77 6.90
CA TYR A 145 7.82 -12.11 7.09
C TYR A 145 6.88 -12.99 7.91
N VAL A 146 6.28 -12.49 8.99
CA VAL A 146 5.33 -13.26 9.81
C VAL A 146 4.10 -13.63 9.00
N SER A 147 3.44 -12.68 8.35
CA SER A 147 2.22 -12.93 7.56
C SER A 147 2.49 -13.87 6.37
N LEU A 148 3.61 -13.66 5.65
CA LEU A 148 3.99 -14.46 4.50
C LEU A 148 4.35 -15.90 4.90
N THR A 149 5.21 -16.07 5.91
CA THR A 149 5.64 -17.41 6.34
C THR A 149 4.49 -18.22 6.92
N THR A 150 3.66 -17.61 7.77
CA THR A 150 2.49 -18.29 8.36
C THR A 150 1.44 -18.62 7.31
N GLY A 151 1.19 -17.71 6.36
CA GLY A 151 0.26 -17.94 5.26
C GLY A 151 0.74 -19.05 4.30
N LEU A 152 2.01 -19.03 3.91
CA LEU A 152 2.60 -20.07 3.07
C LEU A 152 2.63 -21.42 3.78
N LEU A 153 2.97 -21.46 5.07
CA LEU A 153 2.94 -22.68 5.87
C LEU A 153 1.53 -23.27 5.94
N ALA A 154 0.50 -22.44 6.16
CA ALA A 154 -0.89 -22.90 6.15
C ALA A 154 -1.30 -23.48 4.79
N ALA A 155 -0.93 -22.81 3.69
CA ALA A 155 -1.23 -23.26 2.33
C ALA A 155 -0.52 -24.59 2.00
N VAL A 156 0.76 -24.73 2.37
CA VAL A 156 1.52 -25.98 2.17
C VAL A 156 0.92 -27.11 3.00
N LEU A 157 0.54 -26.85 4.26
CA LEU A 157 -0.03 -27.86 5.14
C LEU A 157 -1.41 -28.34 4.64
N LEU A 158 -2.21 -27.43 4.09
CA LEU A 158 -3.47 -27.75 3.41
C LEU A 158 -3.24 -28.56 2.13
N GLY A 159 -2.34 -28.11 1.26
CA GLY A 159 -2.03 -28.78 0.00
C GLY A 159 -1.47 -30.18 0.23
N TYR A 160 -0.58 -30.34 1.21
CA TYR A 160 -0.03 -31.64 1.60
C TYR A 160 -1.12 -32.61 2.07
N ASN A 161 -1.98 -32.19 2.99
CA ASN A 161 -3.05 -33.06 3.49
C ASN A 161 -4.10 -33.38 2.42
N ALA A 162 -4.44 -32.42 1.56
CA ALA A 162 -5.31 -32.67 0.41
C ALA A 162 -4.71 -33.71 -0.56
N LEU A 163 -3.41 -33.64 -0.83
CA LEU A 163 -2.72 -34.62 -1.66
C LEU A 163 -2.66 -36.01 -1.02
N CYS A 164 -2.38 -36.09 0.28
CA CYS A 164 -2.41 -37.35 1.02
C CYS A 164 -3.77 -38.04 0.92
N GLU A 165 -4.86 -37.27 1.09
CA GLU A 165 -6.24 -37.77 0.94
C GLU A 165 -6.50 -38.31 -0.47
N ILE A 166 -6.08 -37.59 -1.51
CA ILE A 166 -6.25 -38.02 -2.91
C ILE A 166 -5.49 -39.33 -3.20
N VAL A 167 -4.29 -39.50 -2.63
CA VAL A 167 -3.46 -40.71 -2.83
C VAL A 167 -3.90 -41.86 -1.91
N GLY A 168 -4.80 -41.61 -0.94
CA GLY A 168 -5.22 -42.60 0.06
C GLY A 168 -4.14 -42.90 1.10
N VAL A 169 -3.17 -41.99 1.27
CA VAL A 169 -2.10 -42.08 2.27
C VAL A 169 -2.51 -41.27 3.49
N HIS A 170 -2.16 -41.74 4.69
CA HIS A 170 -2.51 -41.03 5.91
C HIS A 170 -1.81 -39.66 5.97
N GLY A 171 -2.60 -38.61 6.20
CA GLY A 171 -2.14 -37.24 6.38
C GLY A 171 -1.44 -37.00 7.73
N TRP A 172 -1.03 -35.76 7.97
CA TRP A 172 -0.40 -35.30 9.21
C TRP A 172 -1.38 -34.41 10.00
N PRO A 173 -1.39 -34.41 11.35
CA PRO A 173 -0.63 -35.24 12.28
C PRO A 173 -1.48 -36.39 12.82
N ARG A 174 -0.87 -37.57 12.91
CA ARG A 174 -1.46 -38.77 13.53
C ARG A 174 -1.99 -38.53 14.96
#